data_AF-T1BS25-F1
#
_entry.id   AF-T1BS25-F1
#
_cell.length_a   1.000
_cell.length_b   1.000
_cell.length_c   1.000
_cell.angle_alpha   90.00
_cell.angle_beta   90.00
_cell.angle_gamma   90.00
#
_symmetry.space_group_name_H-M   'P 1'
#
loop_
_entity.id
_entity.type
_entity.pdbx_description
1 polymer ?
#
loop_
_entity_poly.entity_id
_entity_poly.type
_entity_poly.pdbx_seq_one_letter_code
_entity_poly.pdbx_strand_id
1 'polypeptide(L)'
;DVSEDNAKLFLQQQLLSAVGYKQEEIDKIDLVSVSNEDFQQLLRDKVAGAMSDNGAKQKLVSMDEIERYLGDGYEFQAVLPNGKAIMKMPF
;
A
#
# COMPACT_ATOMS: atom_id res chain seq x y z
N ASP A 1 -24.79 26.19 -1.30
CA ASP A 1 -25.18 24.87 -1.82
C ASP A 1 -23.97 24.04 -2.16
N VAL A 2 -23.87 22.84 -1.58
CA VAL A 2 -22.96 21.81 -2.10
C VAL A 2 -23.72 21.18 -3.26
N SER A 3 -23.35 21.48 -4.50
CA SER A 3 -23.90 20.72 -5.63
C SER A 3 -23.45 19.27 -5.51
N GLU A 4 -24.27 18.33 -5.96
CA GLU A 4 -23.95 16.90 -5.92
C GLU A 4 -22.58 16.60 -6.58
N ASP A 5 -22.23 17.36 -7.62
CA ASP A 5 -20.95 17.27 -8.31
C ASP A 5 -19.77 17.65 -7.39
N ASN A 6 -19.91 18.70 -6.59
CA ASN A 6 -18.89 19.10 -5.62
C ASN A 6 -18.73 18.07 -4.50
N ALA A 7 -19.83 17.46 -4.04
CA ALA A 7 -19.78 16.38 -3.04
C ALA A 7 -19.09 15.13 -3.60
N LYS A 8 -19.38 14.76 -4.86
CA LYS A 8 -18.75 13.63 -5.54
C LYS A 8 -17.24 13.83 -5.69
N LEU A 9 -16.82 15.00 -6.17
CA LEU A 9 -15.40 15.33 -6.34
C LEU A 9 -14.64 15.29 -5.02
N PHE A 10 -15.21 15.89 -3.97
CA PHE A 10 -14.62 15.86 -2.64
C PHE A 10 -14.44 14.42 -2.13
N LEU A 11 -15.47 13.58 -2.27
CA LEU A 11 -15.40 12.17 -1.87
C LEU A 11 -14.32 11.41 -2.64
N GLN A 12 -14.22 11.61 -3.96
CA GLN A 12 -13.20 10.97 -4.79
C GLN A 12 -11.77 11.35 -4.37
N GLN A 13 -11.54 12.62 -4.05
CA GLN A 13 -10.25 13.09 -3.52
C GLN A 13 -9.91 12.45 -2.17
N GLN A 14 -10.88 12.33 -1.26
CA GLN A 14 -10.68 11.69 0.04
C GLN A 14 -10.34 10.19 -0.12
N LEU A 15 -11.01 9.48 -1.03
CA LEU A 15 -10.73 8.06 -1.28
C LEU A 15 -9.34 7.83 -1.89
N LEU A 16 -8.92 8.66 -2.84
CA LEU A 16 -7.56 8.60 -3.40
C LEU A 16 -6.50 8.86 -2.32
N SER A 17 -6.74 9.85 -1.46
CA SER A 17 -5.86 10.15 -0.33
C SER A 17 -5.77 8.97 0.64
N ALA A 18 -6.90 8.31 0.93
CA ALA A 18 -6.98 7.17 1.84
C ALA A 18 -6.18 5.95 1.33
N VAL A 19 -6.11 5.74 0.01
CA VAL A 19 -5.31 4.66 -0.59
C VAL A 19 -3.85 5.05 -0.85
N GLY A 20 -3.43 6.24 -0.41
CA GLY A 20 -2.02 6.66 -0.42
C GLY A 20 -1.58 7.48 -1.64
N TYR A 21 -2.50 8.07 -2.41
CA TYR A 21 -2.12 9.13 -3.36
C TYR A 21 -1.73 10.41 -2.62
N LYS A 22 -0.66 11.05 -3.07
CA LYS A 22 -0.28 12.41 -2.65
C LYS A 22 -1.14 13.43 -3.38
N GLN A 23 -1.33 14.60 -2.76
CA GLN A 23 -2.10 15.70 -3.36
C GLN A 23 -1.61 16.05 -4.78
N GLU A 24 -0.28 16.10 -4.98
CA GLU A 24 0.36 16.36 -6.28
C GLU A 24 0.03 15.30 -7.36
N GLU A 25 -0.28 14.08 -6.97
CA GLU A 25 -0.72 13.01 -7.88
C GLU A 25 -2.22 13.16 -8.18
N ILE A 26 -3.03 13.51 -7.17
CA ILE A 26 -4.47 13.74 -7.31
C ILE A 26 -4.75 14.92 -8.23
N ASP A 27 -3.98 16.01 -8.13
CA ASP A 27 -4.14 17.22 -8.94
C ASP A 27 -3.89 16.97 -10.45
N LYS A 28 -3.23 15.85 -10.80
CA LYS A 28 -2.99 15.44 -12.19
C LYS A 28 -4.12 14.58 -12.76
N ILE A 29 -5.02 14.09 -11.92
CA ILE A 29 -6.14 13.25 -12.33
C ILE A 29 -7.33 14.15 -12.62
N ASP A 30 -7.90 14.04 -13.83
CA ASP A 30 -9.15 14.71 -14.16
C ASP A 30 -10.34 13.97 -13.54
N LEU A 31 -10.62 14.26 -12.27
CA LEU A 31 -11.73 13.66 -11.51
C LEU A 31 -13.11 14.07 -12.03
N VAL A 32 -13.20 15.12 -12.85
CA VAL A 32 -14.47 15.61 -13.38
C VAL A 32 -14.95 14.72 -14.53
N SER A 33 -14.02 14.27 -15.38
CA SER A 33 -14.34 13.46 -16.56
C SER A 33 -14.13 11.95 -16.37
N VAL A 34 -13.49 11.52 -15.28
CA VAL A 34 -13.23 10.10 -15.02
C VAL A 34 -14.52 9.31 -14.85
N SER A 35 -14.61 8.17 -15.53
CA SER A 35 -15.72 7.24 -15.32
C SER A 35 -15.62 6.59 -13.94
N ASN A 36 -16.75 6.09 -13.42
CA ASN A 36 -16.73 5.38 -12.15
C ASN A 36 -15.87 4.11 -12.22
N GLU A 37 -15.82 3.44 -13.38
CA GLU A 37 -15.02 2.23 -13.60
C GLU A 37 -13.53 2.55 -13.59
N ASP A 38 -13.11 3.58 -14.30
CA ASP A 38 -11.71 4.04 -14.32
C ASP A 38 -11.27 4.52 -12.94
N PHE A 39 -12.14 5.20 -12.20
CA PHE A 39 -11.87 5.62 -10.83
C PHE A 39 -11.64 4.42 -9.90
N GLN A 40 -12.48 3.38 -10.01
CA GLN A 40 -12.26 2.14 -9.24
C GLN A 40 -10.97 1.45 -9.64
N GLN A 41 -10.59 1.48 -10.93
CA GLN A 41 -9.34 0.92 -11.39
C GLN A 41 -8.13 1.67 -10.79
N LEU A 42 -8.16 3.00 -10.74
CA LEU A 42 -7.13 3.81 -10.08
C LEU A 42 -6.92 3.42 -8.61
N LEU A 43 -8.02 3.24 -7.86
CA LEU A 43 -7.94 2.78 -6.47
C LEU A 43 -7.31 1.39 -6.37
N ARG A 44 -7.71 0.44 -7.24
CA ARG A 44 -7.17 -0.92 -7.27
C ARG A 44 -5.70 -0.94 -7.63
N ASP A 45 -5.30 -0.16 -8.63
CA ASP A 45 -3.93 -0.09 -9.12
C ASP A 45 -2.99 0.52 -8.08
N LYS A 46 -3.43 1.54 -7.32
CA LYS A 46 -2.62 2.08 -6.22
C LYS A 46 -2.53 1.13 -5.05
N VAL A 47 -3.61 0.45 -4.69
CA VAL A 47 -3.60 -0.55 -3.61
C VAL A 47 -2.74 -1.76 -4.01
N ALA A 48 -2.86 -2.25 -5.24
CA ALA A 48 -2.03 -3.33 -5.78
C ALA A 48 -0.57 -2.89 -6.00
N GLY A 49 -0.36 -1.65 -6.43
CA GLY A 49 0.95 -1.02 -6.58
C GLY A 49 1.65 -0.79 -5.23
N ALA A 50 0.91 -0.46 -4.18
CA ALA A 50 1.41 -0.44 -2.81
C ALA A 50 1.75 -1.86 -2.31
N MET A 51 1.01 -2.89 -2.74
CA MET A 51 1.43 -4.28 -2.56
C MET A 51 2.64 -4.67 -3.43
N SER A 52 2.97 -3.87 -4.45
CA SER A 52 4.13 -4.05 -5.33
C SER A 52 5.39 -3.38 -4.80
N ASP A 53 5.31 -2.67 -3.66
CA ASP A 53 6.47 -2.39 -2.80
C ASP A 53 6.91 -3.69 -2.08
N ASN A 54 7.05 -4.74 -2.89
CA ASN A 54 7.64 -6.01 -2.52
C ASN A 54 6.84 -7.24 -2.91
N GLY A 55 5.52 -7.25 -2.71
CA GLY A 55 4.78 -8.50 -2.43
C GLY A 55 5.53 -9.40 -1.44
N ALA A 56 6.43 -8.78 -0.66
CA ALA A 56 7.62 -9.43 -0.17
C ALA A 56 7.16 -9.98 1.13
N LYS A 57 6.59 -11.18 1.05
CA LYS A 57 6.24 -11.97 2.22
C LYS A 57 7.47 -12.18 3.11
N GLN A 58 8.67 -11.80 2.68
CA GLN A 58 9.93 -12.01 3.35
C GLN A 58 10.68 -10.69 3.57
N LYS A 59 11.30 -10.57 4.73
CA LYS A 59 12.15 -9.47 5.17
C LYS A 59 13.49 -10.03 5.62
N LEU A 60 14.57 -9.32 5.28
CA LEU A 60 15.92 -9.66 5.71
C LEU A 60 16.26 -8.89 7.00
N VAL A 61 16.67 -9.60 8.06
CA VAL A 61 16.93 -9.03 9.39
C VAL A 61 18.28 -9.51 9.94
N SER A 62 18.82 -8.83 10.96
CA SER A 62 19.99 -9.33 11.69
C SER A 62 19.62 -10.55 12.55
N MET A 63 20.59 -11.41 12.87
CA MET A 63 20.39 -12.55 13.77
C MET A 63 19.87 -12.11 15.15
N ASP A 64 20.31 -10.96 15.64
CA ASP A 64 19.91 -10.43 16.94
C ASP A 64 18.44 -9.96 16.97
N GLU A 65 17.82 -9.78 15.81
CA GLU A 65 16.44 -9.30 15.69
C GLU A 65 15.43 -10.45 15.54
N ILE A 66 15.89 -11.69 15.34
CA ILE A 66 15.02 -12.85 15.07
C ILE A 66 14.00 -13.05 16.19
N GLU A 67 14.43 -13.03 17.45
CA GLU A 67 13.54 -13.24 18.61
C GLU A 67 12.40 -12.23 18.66
N ARG A 68 12.71 -10.96 18.36
CA ARG A 68 11.71 -9.89 18.29
C ARG A 68 10.67 -10.18 17.20
N TYR A 69 11.12 -10.49 15.99
CA TYR A 69 10.21 -10.73 14.87
C TYR A 69 9.37 -12.00 15.07
N LEU A 70 9.91 -13.04 15.71
CA LEU A 70 9.14 -14.21 16.12
C LEU A 70 8.00 -13.82 17.09
N GLY A 71 8.29 -12.94 18.06
CA GLY A 71 7.27 -12.41 18.98
C GLY A 71 6.19 -11.57 18.28
N ASP A 72 6.57 -10.85 17.23
CA ASP A 72 5.66 -10.06 16.39
C ASP A 72 4.85 -10.91 15.39
N GLY A 73 5.00 -12.24 15.43
CA GLY A 73 4.24 -13.19 14.62
C GLY A 73 4.87 -13.55 13.26
N TYR A 74 6.12 -13.17 13.01
CA TYR A 74 6.81 -13.56 11.77
C TYR A 74 7.28 -15.02 11.82
N GLU A 75 7.30 -15.68 10.67
CA GLU A 75 7.85 -17.03 10.50
C GLU A 75 9.34 -16.97 10.12
N PHE A 76 10.21 -17.63 10.88
CA PHE A 76 11.62 -17.77 10.49
C PHE A 76 11.78 -18.76 9.32
N GLN A 77 12.60 -18.43 8.32
CA GLN A 77 12.75 -19.25 7.11
C GLN A 77 14.17 -19.80 6.91
N ALA A 78 15.20 -18.96 6.97
CA ALA A 78 16.58 -19.38 6.77
C ALA A 78 17.58 -18.34 7.26
N VAL A 79 18.82 -18.78 7.57
CA VAL A 79 19.99 -17.90 7.74
C VAL A 79 20.82 -17.92 6.46
N LEU A 80 21.23 -16.74 6.01
CA LEU A 80 22.15 -16.56 4.89
C LEU A 80 23.62 -16.61 5.37
N PRO A 81 24.57 -17.01 4.50
CA PRO A 81 25.99 -17.09 4.85
C PRO A 81 26.62 -15.78 5.34
N ASN A 82 25.97 -14.64 5.11
CA ASN A 82 26.40 -13.32 5.56
C ASN A 82 25.91 -12.95 6.98
N GLY A 83 25.32 -13.90 7.72
CA GLY A 83 24.86 -13.66 9.09
C GLY A 83 23.54 -12.87 9.17
N LYS A 84 22.72 -12.89 8.12
CA LYS A 84 21.37 -12.33 8.13
C LYS A 84 20.32 -13.43 8.05
N ALA A 85 19.12 -13.18 8.57
CA ALA A 85 18.01 -14.11 8.51
C ALA A 85 16.89 -13.60 7.60
N ILE A 86 16.21 -14.55 6.95
CA ILE A 86 14.99 -14.32 6.19
C ILE A 86 13.81 -14.63 7.12
N MET A 87 13.02 -13.61 7.43
CA MET A 87 11.76 -13.69 8.19
C MET A 87 10.59 -13.51 7.25
N LYS A 88 9.47 -14.18 7.48
CA LYS A 88 8.27 -14.09 6.65
C LYS A 88 7.10 -13.51 7.43
N MET A 89 6.33 -12.61 6.83
CA MET A 89 5.18 -11.98 7.49
C MET A 89 4.08 -13.00 7.80
N PRO A 90 3.39 -12.89 8.95
CA PRO A 90 2.16 -13.64 9.20
C PRO A 90 1.10 -13.28 8.17
N PHE A 91 0.28 -14.26 7.79
CA PHE A 91 -0.83 -14.09 6.84
C PHE A 91 -2.02 -13.35 7.47
#